data_AF-A0A255ZHX3-F1
#
_entry.id   AF-A0A255ZHX3-F1
#
_cell.length_a   1.000
_cell.length_b   1.000
_cell.length_c   1.000
_cell.angle_alpha   90.00
_cell.angle_beta   90.00
_cell.angle_gamma   90.00
#
_symmetry.space_group_name_H-M   'P 1'
#
loop_
_entity.id
_entity.type
_entity.pdbx_description
1 polymer ?
#
loop_
_entity_poly.entity_id
_entity_poly.type
_entity_poly.pdbx_seq_one_letter_code
_entity_poly.pdbx_strand_id
1 'polypeptide(L)'
;MATKPRVTNNLPKFAGKVQIQAARGMTQALILGASEASALTPIDTSTLLNSQFRNVDKQGGRIVGTVGYTASYAVPVHDPENPQNFRRPSATKEFLRKGFERAEPNITAVITGAIKT
;
A
#
# COMPACT_ATOMS: atom_id res chain seq x y z
N MET A 1 -13.93 12.41 53.78
CA MET A 1 -14.33 13.25 52.64
C MET A 1 -14.30 12.38 51.39
N ALA A 2 -15.43 12.18 50.71
CA ALA A 2 -15.47 11.37 49.48
C ALA A 2 -14.86 12.15 48.32
N THR A 3 -13.86 11.58 47.67
CA THR A 3 -13.19 12.17 46.50
C THR A 3 -14.19 12.32 45.35
N LYS A 4 -14.39 13.56 44.85
CA LYS A 4 -15.24 13.81 43.68
C LYS A 4 -14.70 13.05 42.46
N PRO A 5 -15.55 12.39 41.66
CA PRO A 5 -15.11 11.70 40.44
C PRO A 5 -14.46 12.69 39.46
N ARG A 6 -13.29 12.32 38.92
CA ARG A 6 -12.54 13.12 37.93
C ARG A 6 -12.86 12.65 36.52
N VAL A 7 -13.59 13.47 35.76
CA VAL A 7 -13.81 13.23 34.32
C VAL A 7 -12.58 13.70 33.55
N THR A 8 -12.01 12.83 32.70
CA THR A 8 -10.86 13.17 31.84
C THR A 8 -11.17 12.83 30.39
N ASN A 9 -10.78 13.72 29.46
CA ASN A 9 -10.94 13.48 28.03
C ASN A 9 -9.75 12.69 27.47
N ASN A 10 -9.98 11.43 27.10
CA ASN A 10 -8.97 10.56 26.50
C ASN A 10 -9.11 10.40 24.98
N LEU A 11 -10.07 11.08 24.34
CA LEU A 11 -10.33 10.97 22.90
C LEU A 11 -9.10 11.33 22.03
N PRO A 12 -8.30 12.37 22.33
CA PRO A 12 -7.12 12.69 21.53
C PRO A 12 -6.06 11.59 21.57
N LYS A 13 -5.88 10.95 22.74
CA LYS A 13 -4.94 9.83 22.91
C LYS A 13 -5.39 8.61 22.12
N PHE A 14 -6.68 8.31 22.18
CA PHE A 14 -7.28 7.23 21.39
C PHE A 14 -7.09 7.47 19.88
N ALA A 15 -7.45 8.65 19.39
CA ALA A 15 -7.31 9.00 17.98
C ALA A 15 -5.86 8.90 17.50
N GLY A 16 -4.89 9.37 18.30
CA GLY A 16 -3.47 9.23 17.99
C GLY A 16 -3.02 7.76 17.92
N LYS A 17 -3.46 6.92 18.86
CA LYS A 17 -3.15 5.47 18.86
C LYS A 17 -3.68 4.80 17.59
N VAL A 18 -4.94 5.05 17.24
CA VAL A 18 -5.59 4.49 16.04
C VAL A 18 -4.89 4.93 14.76
N GLN A 19 -4.44 6.20 14.68
CA GLN A 19 -3.70 6.68 13.51
C GLN A 19 -2.35 5.98 13.33
N ILE A 20 -1.62 5.72 14.42
CA ILE A 20 -0.35 4.97 14.37
C ILE A 20 -0.60 3.53 13.89
N GLN A 21 -1.65 2.90 14.39
CA GLN A 21 -2.06 1.55 13.98
C GLN A 21 -2.46 1.50 12.51
N ALA A 22 -3.27 2.46 12.06
CA ALA A 22 -3.65 2.59 10.66
C ALA A 22 -2.44 2.81 9.75
N ALA A 23 -1.48 3.66 10.12
CA ALA A 23 -0.25 3.88 9.36
C ALA A 23 0.61 2.61 9.23
N ARG A 24 0.69 1.81 10.31
CA ARG A 24 1.38 0.51 10.30
C ARG A 24 0.67 -0.50 9.39
N GLY A 25 -0.65 -0.62 9.53
CA GLY A 25 -1.46 -1.51 8.70
C GLY A 25 -1.39 -1.13 7.22
N MET A 26 -1.42 0.18 6.91
CA MET A 26 -1.23 0.68 5.55
C MET A 26 0.15 0.31 5.01
N THR A 27 1.21 0.50 5.80
CA THR A 27 2.58 0.14 5.38
C THR A 27 2.67 -1.35 5.02
N GLN A 28 2.08 -2.23 5.85
CA GLN A 28 2.04 -3.67 5.58
C GLN A 28 1.23 -4.00 4.31
N ALA A 29 0.06 -3.37 4.14
CA ALA A 29 -0.76 -3.53 2.94
C ALA A 29 0.00 -3.13 1.67
N LEU A 30 0.70 -1.99 1.69
CA LEU A 30 1.51 -1.54 0.56
C LEU A 30 2.66 -2.50 0.26
N ILE A 31 3.27 -3.11 1.27
CA ILE A 31 4.33 -4.11 1.06
C ILE A 31 3.78 -5.32 0.29
N LEU A 32 2.61 -5.82 0.67
CA LEU A 32 1.98 -6.98 0.04
C LEU A 32 1.59 -6.68 -1.42
N GLY A 33 0.85 -5.58 -1.65
CA GLY A 33 0.43 -5.20 -3.00
C GLY A 33 1.63 -4.89 -3.92
N ALA A 34 2.65 -4.21 -3.40
CA ALA A 34 3.87 -3.92 -4.14
C ALA A 34 4.68 -5.19 -4.49
N SER A 35 4.66 -6.20 -3.61
CA SER A 35 5.31 -7.50 -3.84
C SER A 35 4.63 -8.25 -4.98
N GLU A 36 3.30 -8.35 -4.96
CA GLU A 36 2.53 -8.98 -6.06
C GLU A 36 2.71 -8.21 -7.38
N ALA A 37 2.67 -6.88 -7.33
CA ALA A 37 2.92 -6.05 -8.51
C ALA A 37 4.34 -6.27 -9.07
N SER A 38 5.34 -6.40 -8.20
CA SER A 38 6.73 -6.69 -8.57
C SER A 38 6.87 -8.05 -9.27
N ALA A 39 6.10 -9.06 -8.87
CA ALA A 39 6.08 -10.37 -9.51
C ALA A 39 5.54 -10.33 -10.96
N LEU A 40 4.66 -9.36 -11.23
CA LEU A 40 4.04 -9.13 -12.53
C LEU A 40 4.76 -8.08 -13.39
N THR A 41 5.70 -7.34 -12.82
CA THR A 41 6.41 -6.27 -13.52
C THR A 41 7.37 -6.85 -14.57
N PRO A 42 7.33 -6.36 -15.83
CA PRO A 42 8.32 -6.71 -16.84
C PRO A 42 9.75 -6.36 -16.42
N ILE A 43 10.71 -7.22 -16.76
CA ILE A 43 12.12 -7.02 -16.47
C ILE A 43 12.91 -7.11 -17.77
N ASP A 44 13.63 -6.04 -18.08
CA ASP A 44 14.69 -6.04 -19.10
C ASP A 44 16.05 -5.77 -18.44
N THR A 45 16.27 -4.55 -17.96
CA THR A 45 17.46 -4.12 -17.20
C THR A 45 17.22 -3.98 -15.69
N SER A 46 16.05 -4.42 -15.21
CA SER A 46 15.55 -4.20 -13.83
C SER A 46 15.29 -2.76 -13.42
N THR A 47 15.56 -1.76 -14.28
CA THR A 47 15.33 -0.34 -13.98
C THR A 47 13.87 -0.06 -13.56
N LEU A 48 12.89 -0.66 -14.24
CA LEU A 48 11.48 -0.48 -13.90
C LEU A 48 11.21 -1.00 -12.49
N LEU A 49 11.56 -2.26 -12.22
CA LEU A 49 11.37 -2.88 -10.92
C LEU A 49 12.03 -2.07 -9.79
N ASN A 50 13.27 -1.62 -10.00
CA ASN A 50 14.04 -0.86 -9.02
C ASN A 50 13.52 0.57 -8.81
N SER A 51 12.68 1.07 -9.71
CA SER A 51 12.04 2.39 -9.61
C SER A 51 10.76 2.38 -8.78
N GLN A 52 10.35 1.21 -8.25
CA GLN A 52 9.15 1.10 -7.43
C GLN A 52 9.31 1.87 -6.11
N PHE A 53 8.32 2.68 -5.76
CA PHE A 53 8.27 3.40 -4.50
C PHE A 53 6.94 3.18 -3.78
N ARG A 54 6.93 3.47 -2.48
CA ARG A 54 5.75 3.43 -1.63
C ARG A 54 5.76 4.66 -0.74
N ASN A 55 4.60 5.28 -0.54
CA ASN A 55 4.41 6.40 0.36
C ASN A 55 3.20 6.18 1.25
N VAL A 56 3.30 6.55 2.52
CA VAL A 56 2.17 6.54 3.47
C VAL A 56 2.07 7.95 4.04
N ASP A 57 0.93 8.58 3.81
CA ASP A 57 0.70 9.96 4.22
C ASP A 57 -0.61 10.07 5.02
N LYS A 58 -0.66 11.05 5.91
CA LYS A 58 -1.85 11.38 6.70
C LYS A 58 -2.52 12.60 6.08
N GLN A 59 -3.68 12.37 5.46
CA GLN A 59 -4.50 13.42 4.87
C GLN A 59 -5.73 13.66 5.75
N GLY A 60 -5.61 14.67 6.62
CA GLY A 60 -6.64 14.98 7.61
C GLY A 60 -6.90 13.81 8.57
N GLY A 61 -8.10 13.23 8.49
CA GLY A 61 -8.52 12.07 9.29
C GLY A 61 -8.23 10.71 8.66
N ARG A 62 -7.61 10.65 7.48
CA ARG A 62 -7.37 9.42 6.72
C ARG A 62 -5.88 9.14 6.58
N ILE A 63 -5.53 7.86 6.55
CA ILE A 63 -4.21 7.40 6.12
C ILE A 63 -4.33 6.95 4.67
N VAL A 64 -3.50 7.51 3.80
CA VAL A 64 -3.47 7.20 2.36
C VAL A 64 -2.13 6.54 2.05
N GLY A 65 -2.19 5.38 1.40
CA GLY A 65 -1.03 4.69 0.87
C GLY A 65 -0.95 4.82 -0.64
N THR A 66 0.24 5.03 -1.19
CA THR A 66 0.47 5.13 -2.63
C THR A 66 1.65 4.25 -3.01
N VAL A 67 1.51 3.49 -4.10
CA VAL A 67 2.60 2.74 -4.74
C VAL A 67 2.65 3.13 -6.19
N GLY A 68 3.87 3.30 -6.69
CA GLY A 68 4.09 3.66 -8.08
C GLY A 68 5.49 3.34 -8.52
N TYR A 69 5.83 3.77 -9.73
CA TYR A 69 7.15 3.65 -10.32
C TYR A 69 7.62 5.03 -10.76
N THR A 70 8.88 5.36 -10.47
CA THR A 70 9.46 6.64 -10.90
C THR A 70 9.95 6.61 -12.34
N ALA A 71 10.11 5.43 -12.95
CA ALA A 71 10.45 5.30 -14.36
C ALA A 71 9.32 5.85 -15.25
N SER A 72 9.62 6.87 -16.06
CA SER A 72 8.65 7.52 -16.95
C SER A 72 7.99 6.55 -17.94
N TYR A 73 8.73 5.55 -18.39
CA TYR A 73 8.22 4.52 -19.30
C TYR A 73 7.32 3.48 -18.61
N ALA A 74 7.09 3.56 -17.29
CA ALA A 74 6.17 2.68 -16.60
C ALA A 74 4.73 2.80 -17.15
N VAL A 75 4.30 4.00 -17.55
CA VAL A 75 2.96 4.26 -18.11
C VAL A 75 2.71 3.43 -19.38
N PRO A 76 3.51 3.59 -20.47
CA PRO A 76 3.30 2.79 -21.67
C PRO A 76 3.55 1.29 -21.46
N VAL A 77 4.40 0.89 -20.50
CA VAL A 77 4.59 -0.53 -20.16
C VAL A 77 3.37 -1.10 -19.44
N HIS A 78 2.71 -0.31 -18.58
CA HIS A 78 1.52 -0.70 -17.84
C HIS A 78 0.27 -0.76 -18.70
N ASP A 79 0.15 0.14 -19.68
CA ASP A 79 -1.00 0.30 -20.55
C ASP A 79 -1.30 -0.96 -21.39
N PRO A 80 -2.49 -1.57 -21.26
CA PRO A 80 -2.90 -2.72 -22.05
C PRO A 80 -3.07 -2.42 -23.55
N GLU A 81 -3.33 -1.17 -23.93
CA GLU A 81 -3.52 -0.76 -25.33
C GLU A 81 -2.21 -0.64 -26.09
N ASN A 82 -1.07 -0.68 -25.40
CA ASN A 82 0.26 -0.61 -26.01
C ASN A 82 0.91 -2.01 -26.07
N PRO A 83 0.83 -2.75 -27.20
CA PRO A 83 1.29 -4.13 -27.27
C PRO A 83 2.81 -4.22 -27.11
N GLN A 84 3.28 -5.13 -26.25
CA GLN A 84 4.71 -5.35 -26.01
C GLN A 84 4.96 -6.83 -25.74
N ASN A 85 6.12 -7.32 -26.19
CA ASN A 85 6.57 -8.67 -25.90
C ASN A 85 7.48 -8.65 -24.67
N PHE A 86 7.09 -9.36 -23.61
CA PHE A 86 7.88 -9.44 -22.39
C PHE A 86 8.78 -10.68 -22.38
N ARG A 87 10.03 -10.49 -21.94
CA ARG A 87 10.99 -11.60 -21.73
C ARG A 87 10.60 -12.48 -20.54
N ARG A 88 10.05 -11.86 -19.49
CA ARG A 88 9.65 -12.53 -18.25
C ARG A 88 8.29 -13.21 -18.43
N PRO A 89 8.15 -14.53 -18.20
CA PRO A 89 6.88 -15.24 -18.42
C PRO A 89 5.72 -14.79 -17.53
N SER A 90 6.02 -14.37 -16.30
CA SER A 90 5.00 -13.88 -15.36
C SER A 90 4.60 -12.42 -15.61
N ALA A 91 5.27 -11.73 -16.53
CA ALA A 91 5.02 -10.32 -16.74
C ALA A 91 3.69 -10.09 -17.45
N THR A 92 2.92 -9.13 -16.96
CA THR A 92 1.60 -8.81 -17.52
C THR A 92 1.40 -7.32 -17.62
N LYS A 93 0.56 -6.91 -18.58
CA LYS A 93 -0.01 -5.57 -18.59
C LYS A 93 -0.84 -5.33 -17.33
N GLU A 94 -0.92 -4.08 -16.93
CA GLU A 94 -1.64 -3.66 -15.73
C GLU A 94 -1.08 -4.26 -14.43
N PHE A 95 0.23 -4.54 -14.40
CA PHE A 95 0.90 -5.25 -13.28
C PHE A 95 0.66 -4.63 -11.89
N LEU A 96 0.56 -3.29 -11.76
CA LEU A 96 0.18 -2.64 -10.51
C LEU A 96 -1.24 -3.04 -10.08
N ARG A 97 -2.23 -2.80 -10.96
CA ARG A 97 -3.63 -3.12 -10.68
C ARG A 97 -3.80 -4.60 -10.33
N LYS A 98 -3.32 -5.48 -11.20
CA LYS A 98 -3.43 -6.94 -11.02
C LYS A 98 -2.68 -7.43 -9.78
N GLY A 99 -1.54 -6.81 -9.46
CA GLY A 99 -0.80 -7.13 -8.24
C GLY A 99 -1.60 -6.80 -6.98
N PHE A 100 -2.21 -5.62 -6.92
CA PHE A 100 -3.06 -5.23 -5.80
C PHE A 100 -4.35 -6.05 -5.70
N GLU A 101 -4.97 -6.39 -6.83
CA GLU A 101 -6.14 -7.29 -6.87
C GLU A 101 -5.79 -8.68 -6.31
N ARG A 102 -4.62 -9.24 -6.66
CA ARG A 102 -4.15 -10.52 -6.08
C ARG A 102 -3.87 -10.43 -4.59
N ALA A 103 -3.34 -9.30 -4.13
CA ALA A 103 -3.00 -9.07 -2.74
C ALA A 103 -4.22 -8.69 -1.88
N GLU A 104 -5.38 -8.39 -2.47
CA GLU A 104 -6.55 -7.82 -1.78
C GLU A 104 -6.98 -8.59 -0.51
N PRO A 105 -7.06 -9.95 -0.53
CA PRO A 105 -7.44 -10.70 0.68
C PRO A 105 -6.43 -10.51 1.82
N ASN A 106 -5.14 -10.53 1.49
CA ASN A 106 -4.05 -10.38 2.46
C ASN A 106 -3.96 -8.93 2.96
N ILE A 107 -4.16 -7.94 2.09
CA ILE A 107 -4.26 -6.53 2.43
C ILE A 107 -5.38 -6.29 3.44
N THR A 108 -6.57 -6.84 3.16
CA THR A 108 -7.73 -6.71 4.04
C THR A 108 -7.45 -7.33 5.41
N ALA A 109 -6.79 -8.49 5.45
CA ALA A 109 -6.41 -9.16 6.68
C ALA A 109 -5.44 -8.32 7.53
N VAL A 110 -4.38 -7.76 6.93
CA VAL A 110 -3.38 -6.96 7.68
C VAL A 110 -3.94 -5.63 8.17
N ILE A 111 -4.77 -4.94 7.37
CA ILE A 111 -5.41 -3.69 7.79
C ILE A 111 -6.35 -3.96 8.97
N THR A 112 -7.16 -5.01 8.87
CA THR A 112 -8.09 -5.39 9.94
C THR A 112 -7.33 -5.79 11.22
N GLY A 113 -6.25 -6.56 11.08
CA GLY A 113 -5.41 -6.97 12.22
C GLY A 113 -4.74 -5.79 12.91
N ALA A 114 -4.24 -4.82 12.15
CA ALA A 114 -3.56 -3.65 12.68
C ALA A 114 -4.47 -2.73 13.50
N ILE A 115 -5.77 -2.63 13.15
CA ILE A 115 -6.74 -1.79 13.86
C ILE A 115 -7.29 -2.48 15.13
N LYS A 116 -7.34 -3.82 15.15
CA LYS A 116 -7.90 -4.59 16.28
C LYS A 116 -6.94 -4.73 17.47
N THR A 117 -5.64 -4.61 17.25
CA THR A 117 -4.61 -4.61 18.31
C THR A 117 -4.48 -3.23 18.96
#